data_AF-H5X6Q8-F1
#
_entry.id   AF-H5X6Q8-F1
#
_cell.length_a   1.000
_cell.length_b   1.000
_cell.length_c   1.000
_cell.angle_alpha   90.00
_cell.angle_beta   90.00
_cell.angle_gamma   90.00
#
_symmetry.space_group_name_H-M   'P 1'
#
loop_
_entity.id
_entity.type
_entity.pdbx_description
1 polymer ?
#
loop_
_entity_poly.entity_id
_entity_poly.type
_entity_poly.pdbx_seq_one_letter_code
_entity_poly.pdbx_strand_id
1 'polypeptide(L)'
;MRWKTIAAVLCGASCALALAPAAAAAQTAGTAYVVHGIPDTPVDVYVDGQRAIDDFQPGTVQGPVQLPPGPHEVTLYAANTPDNSGTPLLRADADVQAGANLSLVAHLTVDGEPTITPFANDVAPVPAGEARLVVRHTAAAPAVDVRAGGQPVVTGLTNPNQRALEVPSGTVSADVTLAGTDQVVLGPANLNLSEGTATFVHAIGSASEGNLSLVSFTISGLHSAPSGVPAGSGTPASGAPWAALGAVGLLVLAGGAMAGRLRRSPR
;
A
#
# COMPACT_ATOMS: atom_id res chain seq x y z
N MET A 1 55.16 -39.95 51.50
CA MET A 1 54.63 -39.89 50.11
C MET A 1 53.40 -40.81 50.06
N ARG A 2 52.27 -40.33 49.50
CA ARG A 2 50.98 -41.03 49.23
C ARG A 2 50.07 -41.25 50.46
N TRP A 3 48.75 -41.01 50.46
CA TRP A 3 47.83 -40.12 49.73
C TRP A 3 46.55 -40.09 50.59
N LYS A 4 45.97 -38.90 50.82
CA LYS A 4 44.71 -38.70 51.55
C LYS A 4 43.52 -39.19 50.72
N THR A 5 42.61 -39.97 51.30
CA THR A 5 41.26 -40.22 50.78
C THR A 5 40.24 -39.55 51.71
N ILE A 6 39.62 -38.46 51.26
CA ILE A 6 38.45 -37.84 51.90
C ILE A 6 37.29 -38.01 50.93
N ALA A 7 36.27 -38.69 51.42
CA ALA A 7 35.03 -39.00 50.72
C ALA A 7 34.13 -37.76 50.61
N ALA A 8 33.40 -37.73 49.51
CA ALA A 8 32.46 -36.72 49.07
C ALA A 8 31.23 -36.59 49.98
N VAL A 9 30.69 -35.37 50.07
CA VAL A 9 29.25 -35.12 50.10
C VAL A 9 28.97 -33.92 49.19
N LEU A 10 28.41 -34.20 48.01
CA LEU A 10 27.84 -33.21 47.11
C LEU A 10 26.48 -32.75 47.66
N CYS A 11 26.33 -31.47 48.00
CA CYS A 11 25.04 -30.80 48.01
C CYS A 11 24.84 -30.13 46.65
N GLY A 12 24.20 -30.85 45.73
CA GLY A 12 23.78 -30.31 44.44
C GLY A 12 22.52 -29.45 44.60
N ALA A 13 22.67 -28.13 44.52
CA ALA A 13 21.56 -27.23 44.25
C ALA A 13 21.49 -27.00 42.74
N SER A 14 20.78 -27.88 42.03
CA SER A 14 20.49 -27.70 40.61
C SER A 14 19.37 -26.67 40.44
N CYS A 15 19.74 -25.40 40.26
CA CYS A 15 18.84 -24.40 39.69
C CYS A 15 18.62 -24.74 38.21
N ALA A 16 17.52 -25.42 37.91
CA ALA A 16 17.02 -25.53 36.54
C ALA A 16 16.47 -24.16 36.11
N LEU A 17 17.27 -23.38 35.38
CA LEU A 17 16.74 -22.25 34.60
C LEU A 17 15.82 -22.84 33.52
N ALA A 18 14.52 -22.73 33.72
CA ALA A 18 13.56 -22.94 32.66
C ALA A 18 13.72 -21.79 31.64
N LEU A 19 14.50 -22.03 30.59
CA LEU A 19 14.46 -21.25 29.37
C LEU A 19 13.11 -21.50 28.71
N ALA A 20 12.11 -20.69 29.04
CA ALA A 20 10.90 -20.61 28.22
C ALA A 20 11.34 -20.15 26.83
N PRO A 21 10.95 -20.85 25.74
CA PRO A 21 11.20 -20.33 24.40
C PRO A 21 10.48 -18.98 24.31
N ALA A 22 11.22 -17.91 24.07
CA ALA A 22 10.62 -16.65 23.67
C ALA A 22 9.85 -16.95 22.38
N ALA A 23 8.52 -16.94 22.44
CA ALA A 23 7.71 -16.96 21.25
C ALA A 23 8.09 -15.70 20.48
N ALA A 24 8.84 -15.86 19.38
CA ALA A 24 9.01 -14.80 18.42
C ALA A 24 7.60 -14.43 17.95
N ALA A 25 7.11 -13.26 18.39
CA ALA A 25 5.90 -12.71 17.80
C ALA A 25 6.11 -12.69 16.29
N ALA A 26 5.21 -13.31 15.53
CA ALA A 26 5.26 -13.23 14.08
C ALA A 26 5.10 -11.75 13.72
N GLN A 27 6.23 -11.09 13.44
CA GLN A 27 6.24 -9.71 13.03
C GLN A 27 5.54 -9.63 11.66
N THR A 28 4.68 -8.64 11.47
CA THR A 28 3.99 -8.44 10.20
C THR A 28 5.03 -8.21 9.10
N ALA A 29 4.99 -9.04 8.05
CA ALA A 29 5.87 -8.87 6.90
C ALA A 29 5.67 -7.49 6.24
N GLY A 30 6.75 -6.88 5.78
CA GLY A 30 6.69 -5.72 4.91
C GLY A 30 6.22 -6.10 3.50
N THR A 31 5.79 -5.10 2.75
CA THR A 31 5.40 -5.20 1.35
C THR A 31 6.29 -4.32 0.50
N ALA A 32 6.88 -4.86 -0.55
CA ALA A 32 7.74 -4.14 -1.48
C ALA A 32 7.22 -4.19 -2.92
N TYR A 33 7.30 -3.06 -3.61
CA TYR A 33 7.14 -2.94 -5.05
C TYR A 33 8.51 -2.62 -5.66
N VAL A 34 8.90 -3.33 -6.70
CA VAL A 34 10.19 -3.12 -7.37
C VAL A 34 9.93 -2.42 -8.70
N VAL A 35 10.62 -1.32 -8.96
CA VAL A 35 10.47 -0.52 -10.19
C VAL A 35 11.80 -0.50 -10.94
N HIS A 36 11.77 -0.84 -12.23
CA HIS A 36 12.95 -0.77 -13.10
C HIS A 36 12.98 0.53 -13.89
N GLY A 37 13.82 1.47 -13.46
CA GLY A 37 14.00 2.80 -14.05
C GLY A 37 15.29 3.01 -14.84
N ILE A 38 16.18 2.01 -14.92
CA ILE A 38 17.41 2.06 -15.72
C ILE A 38 17.10 1.62 -17.18
N PRO A 39 17.24 2.48 -18.20
CA PRO A 39 16.96 2.13 -19.59
C PRO A 39 17.88 1.03 -20.15
N ASP A 40 17.39 0.31 -21.17
CA ASP A 40 18.14 -0.62 -22.02
C ASP A 40 18.99 -1.68 -21.26
N THR A 41 18.62 -1.98 -20.02
CA THR A 41 19.39 -2.87 -19.13
C THR A 41 18.45 -3.88 -18.49
N PRO A 42 18.08 -4.99 -19.16
CA PRO A 42 17.37 -6.09 -18.50
C PRO A 42 18.22 -6.69 -17.37
N VAL A 43 17.61 -6.96 -16.22
CA VAL A 43 18.32 -7.45 -15.02
C VAL A 43 17.62 -8.60 -14.32
N ASP A 44 18.41 -9.41 -13.62
CA ASP A 44 17.91 -10.35 -12.63
C ASP A 44 18.02 -9.73 -11.23
N VAL A 45 16.94 -9.78 -10.46
CA VAL A 45 16.87 -9.21 -9.10
C VAL A 45 17.01 -10.32 -8.08
N TYR A 46 17.97 -10.16 -7.19
CA TYR A 46 18.25 -11.08 -6.09
C TYR A 46 18.00 -10.37 -4.77
N VAL A 47 17.39 -11.09 -3.83
CA VAL A 47 17.19 -10.67 -2.43
C VAL A 47 17.86 -11.72 -1.54
N ASP A 48 18.79 -11.27 -0.69
CA ASP A 48 19.57 -12.14 0.21
C ASP A 48 20.25 -13.33 -0.51
N GLY A 49 20.75 -13.06 -1.72
CA GLY A 49 21.41 -14.07 -2.57
C GLY A 49 20.47 -15.06 -3.26
N GLN A 50 19.15 -14.93 -3.10
CA GLN A 50 18.17 -15.74 -3.82
C GLN A 50 17.53 -14.94 -4.96
N ARG A 51 17.43 -15.54 -6.15
CA ARG A 51 16.80 -14.87 -7.30
C ARG A 51 15.30 -14.69 -7.03
N ALA A 52 14.86 -13.44 -6.99
CA ALA A 52 13.49 -13.05 -6.72
C ALA A 52 12.72 -12.71 -8.01
N ILE A 53 13.39 -12.07 -8.97
CA ILE A 53 12.80 -11.70 -10.27
C ILE A 53 13.82 -12.05 -11.35
N ASP A 54 13.35 -12.73 -12.39
CA ASP A 54 14.13 -13.16 -13.56
C ASP A 54 13.74 -12.28 -14.76
N ASP A 55 14.73 -11.86 -15.55
CA ASP A 55 14.59 -11.07 -16.78
C ASP A 55 13.68 -9.83 -16.61
N PHE A 56 13.95 -9.05 -15.55
CA PHE A 56 13.18 -7.86 -15.21
C PHE A 56 13.44 -6.74 -16.21
N GLN A 57 12.40 -6.35 -16.94
CA GLN A 57 12.51 -5.38 -18.03
C GLN A 57 12.50 -3.93 -17.53
N PRO A 58 13.31 -3.04 -18.13
CA PRO A 58 13.18 -1.59 -17.95
C PRO A 58 11.77 -1.08 -18.19
N GLY A 59 11.34 -0.07 -17.42
CA GLY A 59 10.02 0.53 -17.55
C GLY A 59 8.89 -0.27 -16.93
N THR A 60 9.19 -1.33 -16.17
CA THR A 60 8.17 -2.20 -15.57
C THR A 60 8.20 -2.17 -14.03
N VAL A 61 7.11 -2.66 -13.43
CA VAL A 61 6.94 -2.79 -11.99
C VAL A 61 6.61 -4.23 -11.66
N GLN A 62 7.18 -4.74 -10.57
CA GLN A 62 6.85 -6.04 -9.99
C GLN A 62 6.42 -5.87 -8.53
N GLY A 63 5.52 -6.74 -8.07
CA GLY A 63 5.02 -6.76 -6.70
C GLY A 63 3.50 -6.76 -6.60
N PRO A 64 2.94 -6.75 -5.36
CA PRO A 64 3.67 -6.70 -4.09
C PRO A 64 4.44 -7.98 -3.78
N VAL A 65 5.66 -7.84 -3.28
CA VAL A 65 6.47 -8.93 -2.69
C VAL A 65 6.46 -8.80 -1.18
N GLN A 66 6.24 -9.90 -0.47
CA GLN A 66 6.32 -9.92 0.99
C GLN A 66 7.76 -10.14 1.43
N LEU A 67 8.25 -9.26 2.30
CA LEU A 67 9.59 -9.34 2.88
C LEU A 67 9.48 -9.45 4.39
N PRO A 68 10.19 -10.39 5.03
CA PRO A 68 10.35 -10.36 6.48
C PRO A 68 10.86 -9.00 6.96
N PRO A 69 10.59 -8.60 8.20
CA PRO A 69 11.22 -7.41 8.75
C PRO A 69 12.69 -7.67 9.07
N GLY A 70 13.52 -6.66 8.81
CA GLY A 70 14.96 -6.68 9.05
C GLY A 70 15.77 -6.22 7.82
N PRO A 71 17.11 -6.34 7.91
CA PRO A 71 18.00 -5.98 6.82
C PRO A 71 17.90 -7.01 5.69
N HIS A 72 17.78 -6.50 4.47
CA HIS A 72 17.80 -7.27 3.24
C HIS A 72 18.84 -6.70 2.29
N GLU A 73 19.61 -7.57 1.64
CA GLU A 73 20.52 -7.18 0.56
C GLU A 73 19.80 -7.37 -0.78
N VAL A 74 19.75 -6.32 -1.59
CA VAL A 74 19.21 -6.37 -2.94
C VAL A 74 20.34 -6.18 -3.94
N THR A 75 20.51 -7.16 -4.83
CA THR A 75 21.53 -7.15 -5.88
C THR A 75 20.91 -7.34 -7.24
N LEU A 76 21.36 -6.54 -8.21
CA LEU A 76 20.95 -6.62 -9.61
C LEU A 76 22.12 -7.12 -10.44
N TYR A 77 21.85 -8.15 -11.24
CA TYR A 77 22.79 -8.70 -12.21
C TYR A 77 22.27 -8.43 -13.63
N ALA A 78 23.15 -8.35 -14.62
CA ALA A 78 22.72 -8.29 -16.00
C ALA A 78 21.92 -9.56 -16.32
N ALA A 79 20.80 -9.43 -17.06
CA ALA A 79 19.99 -10.58 -17.43
C ALA A 79 20.85 -11.65 -18.13
N ASN A 80 20.55 -12.91 -17.84
CA ASN A 80 21.28 -14.09 -18.36
C ASN A 80 22.70 -14.27 -17.79
N THR A 81 23.07 -13.54 -16.75
CA THR A 81 24.27 -13.86 -15.98
C THR A 81 24.04 -15.19 -15.25
N PRO A 82 24.95 -16.18 -15.33
CA PRO A 82 24.75 -17.43 -14.61
C PRO A 82 24.62 -17.19 -13.10
N ASP A 83 23.62 -17.81 -12.47
CA ASP A 83 23.31 -17.65 -11.06
C ASP A 83 24.56 -17.83 -10.16
N ASN A 84 24.71 -16.99 -9.14
CA ASN A 84 25.84 -16.98 -8.21
C ASN A 84 27.22 -16.76 -8.84
N SER A 85 27.27 -16.12 -10.02
CA SER A 85 28.52 -15.76 -10.68
C SER A 85 28.50 -14.31 -11.18
N GLY A 86 29.68 -13.73 -11.39
CA GLY A 86 29.83 -12.37 -11.92
C GLY A 86 29.79 -11.27 -10.86
N THR A 87 30.08 -10.06 -11.32
CA THR A 87 30.01 -8.83 -10.51
C THR A 87 28.60 -8.25 -10.64
N PRO A 88 27.90 -7.94 -9.52
CA PRO A 88 26.59 -7.30 -9.60
C PRO A 88 26.72 -5.94 -10.29
N LEU A 89 25.74 -5.60 -11.13
CA LEU A 89 25.62 -4.25 -11.70
C LEU A 89 25.37 -3.22 -10.61
N LEU A 90 24.59 -3.62 -9.62
CA LEU A 90 24.21 -2.75 -8.52
C LEU A 90 23.89 -3.57 -7.25
N ARG A 91 24.18 -2.97 -6.10
CA ARG A 91 23.91 -3.52 -4.78
C ARG A 91 23.38 -2.41 -3.88
N ALA A 92 22.37 -2.74 -3.09
CA ALA A 92 21.84 -1.87 -2.06
C ALA A 92 21.36 -2.65 -0.84
N ASP A 93 21.54 -2.07 0.34
CA ASP A 93 20.99 -2.58 1.59
C ASP A 93 19.66 -1.85 1.89
N ALA A 94 18.64 -2.61 2.26
CA ALA A 94 17.34 -2.08 2.64
C ALA A 94 16.91 -2.65 3.99
N ASP A 95 16.61 -1.78 4.96
CA ASP A 95 16.05 -2.20 6.26
C ASP A 95 14.53 -2.14 6.22
N VAL A 96 13.89 -3.31 6.16
CA VAL A 96 12.43 -3.44 6.06
C VAL A 96 11.84 -3.40 7.47
N GLN A 97 11.11 -2.33 7.78
CA GLN A 97 10.36 -2.25 9.02
C GLN A 97 9.13 -3.17 8.98
N ALA A 98 8.73 -3.68 10.15
CA ALA A 98 7.54 -4.54 10.26
C ALA A 98 6.28 -3.81 9.75
N GLY A 99 5.55 -4.45 8.83
CA GLY A 99 4.36 -3.90 8.18
C GLY A 99 4.63 -2.70 7.25
N ALA A 100 5.88 -2.37 6.92
CA ALA A 100 6.19 -1.29 6.00
C ALA A 100 5.63 -1.57 4.59
N ASN A 101 5.25 -0.51 3.88
CA ASN A 101 4.97 -0.56 2.44
C ASN A 101 6.02 0.29 1.71
N LEU A 102 6.77 -0.32 0.80
CA LEU A 102 7.99 0.25 0.22
C LEU A 102 7.96 0.14 -1.30
N SER A 103 8.60 1.09 -1.97
CA SER A 103 9.05 0.94 -3.36
C SER A 103 10.55 0.93 -3.42
N LEU A 104 11.13 -0.12 -3.97
CA LEU A 104 12.54 -0.22 -4.31
C LEU A 104 12.68 0.16 -5.78
N VAL A 105 13.27 1.33 -6.06
CA VAL A 105 13.38 1.84 -7.41
C VAL A 105 14.83 1.75 -7.84
N ALA A 106 15.13 0.92 -8.84
CA ALA A 106 16.42 0.93 -9.51
C ALA A 106 16.39 2.01 -10.59
N HIS A 107 17.19 3.07 -10.48
CA HIS A 107 17.12 4.22 -11.38
C HIS A 107 18.48 4.88 -11.59
N LEU A 108 18.52 5.94 -12.41
CA LEU A 108 19.73 6.74 -12.60
C LEU A 108 19.74 7.93 -11.62
N THR A 109 20.90 8.28 -11.07
CA THR A 109 21.14 9.54 -10.35
C THR A 109 21.04 10.73 -11.31
N VAL A 110 21.09 11.96 -10.80
CA VAL A 110 21.13 13.16 -11.65
C VAL A 110 22.30 13.14 -12.64
N ASP A 111 23.42 12.51 -12.26
CA ASP A 111 24.63 12.38 -13.07
C ASP A 111 24.59 11.18 -14.04
N GLY A 112 23.51 10.38 -14.02
CA GLY A 112 23.36 9.22 -14.90
C GLY A 112 23.94 7.92 -14.34
N GLU A 113 24.32 7.87 -13.07
CA GLU A 113 24.85 6.64 -12.44
C GLU A 113 23.71 5.73 -11.93
N PRO A 114 23.74 4.41 -12.17
CA PRO A 114 22.75 3.48 -11.60
C PRO A 114 22.75 3.46 -10.07
N THR A 115 21.57 3.51 -9.46
CA THR A 115 21.37 3.42 -8.01
C THR A 115 20.01 2.79 -7.65
N ILE A 116 19.86 2.32 -6.41
CA ILE A 116 18.59 1.82 -5.86
C ILE A 116 18.20 2.72 -4.70
N THR A 117 17.01 3.32 -4.80
CA THR A 117 16.47 4.17 -3.74
C THR A 117 15.20 3.53 -3.16
N PRO A 118 15.15 3.26 -1.85
CA PRO A 118 13.93 2.86 -1.18
C PRO A 118 13.04 4.09 -0.91
N PHE A 119 11.75 3.94 -1.18
CA PHE A 119 10.73 4.94 -0.85
C PHE A 119 9.66 4.33 0.04
N ALA A 120 9.33 5.00 1.14
CA ALA A 120 8.14 4.65 1.91
C ALA A 120 6.87 5.04 1.12
N ASN A 121 5.94 4.10 1.02
CA ASN A 121 4.63 4.31 0.44
C ASN A 121 3.65 4.65 1.56
N ASP A 122 3.07 5.84 1.50
CA ASP A 122 2.00 6.23 2.40
C ASP A 122 0.71 5.51 1.98
N VAL A 123 0.34 4.52 2.79
CA VAL A 123 -0.88 3.71 2.66
C VAL A 123 -1.92 4.08 3.72
N ALA A 124 -1.83 5.27 4.32
CA ALA A 124 -2.90 5.79 5.15
C ALA A 124 -4.19 5.99 4.32
N PRO A 125 -5.38 5.87 4.92
CA PRO A 125 -6.64 6.16 4.23
C PRO A 125 -6.63 7.54 3.57
N VAL A 126 -7.25 7.61 2.39
CA VAL A 126 -7.43 8.82 1.59
C VAL A 126 -8.84 9.37 1.87
N PRO A 127 -9.05 10.70 1.89
CA PRO A 127 -10.37 11.29 2.06
C PRO A 127 -11.42 10.75 1.07
N ALA A 128 -12.68 10.74 1.49
CA ALA A 128 -13.78 10.31 0.64
C ALA A 128 -13.91 11.20 -0.61
N GLY A 129 -14.10 10.60 -1.78
CA GLY A 129 -14.14 11.26 -3.08
C GLY A 129 -12.77 11.58 -3.69
N GLU A 130 -11.67 11.29 -2.99
CA GLU A 130 -10.30 11.64 -3.41
C GLU A 130 -9.43 10.42 -3.69
N ALA A 131 -8.32 10.68 -4.37
CA ALA A 131 -7.24 9.77 -4.66
C ALA A 131 -5.90 10.42 -4.29
N ARG A 132 -4.93 9.63 -3.85
CA ARG A 132 -3.56 10.08 -3.61
C ARG A 132 -2.73 9.90 -4.87
N LEU A 133 -2.09 10.97 -5.33
CA LEU A 133 -1.08 10.94 -6.39
C LEU A 133 0.29 11.20 -5.76
N VAL A 134 1.23 10.28 -5.95
CA VAL A 134 2.62 10.44 -5.52
C VAL A 134 3.50 10.50 -6.74
N VAL A 135 4.11 11.66 -6.99
CA VAL A 135 5.08 11.85 -8.07
C VAL A 135 6.49 11.72 -7.53
N ARG A 136 7.31 10.90 -8.19
CA ARG A 136 8.70 10.61 -7.84
C ARG A 136 9.58 10.97 -9.02
N HIS A 137 10.56 11.84 -8.78
CA HIS A 137 11.56 12.11 -9.79
C HIS A 137 12.74 11.16 -9.58
N THR A 138 12.91 10.20 -10.48
CA THR A 138 13.95 9.17 -10.42
C THR A 138 14.67 9.06 -11.77
N ALA A 139 14.83 10.18 -12.47
CA ALA A 139 15.45 10.23 -13.79
C ALA A 139 16.73 11.06 -13.74
N ALA A 140 17.71 10.73 -14.57
CA ALA A 140 18.89 11.57 -14.81
C ALA A 140 18.47 12.82 -15.60
N ALA A 141 17.88 13.77 -14.90
CA ALA A 141 17.40 15.03 -15.43
C ALA A 141 17.54 16.15 -14.39
N PRO A 142 17.59 17.42 -14.84
CA PRO A 142 17.47 18.57 -13.96
C PRO A 142 16.12 18.60 -13.22
N ALA A 143 15.97 19.54 -12.28
CA ALA A 143 14.71 19.76 -11.59
C ALA A 143 13.53 19.95 -12.56
N VAL A 144 12.37 19.43 -12.18
CA VAL A 144 11.15 19.46 -13.00
C VAL A 144 9.97 20.07 -12.27
N ASP A 145 9.05 20.64 -13.04
CA ASP A 145 7.72 21.01 -12.58
C ASP A 145 6.71 20.00 -13.13
N VAL A 146 5.76 19.56 -12.30
CA VAL A 146 4.65 18.71 -12.72
C VAL A 146 3.42 19.59 -12.86
N ARG A 147 2.76 19.51 -14.02
CA ARG A 147 1.53 20.26 -14.29
C ARG A 147 0.35 19.33 -14.44
N ALA A 148 -0.81 19.77 -14.00
CA ALA A 148 -2.10 19.12 -14.22
C ALA A 148 -3.03 20.12 -14.92
N GLY A 149 -3.63 19.72 -16.04
CA GLY A 149 -4.45 20.63 -16.85
C GLY A 149 -3.69 21.89 -17.31
N GLY A 150 -2.36 21.79 -17.48
CA GLY A 150 -1.47 22.90 -17.86
C GLY A 150 -1.08 23.85 -16.71
N GLN A 151 -1.54 23.63 -15.48
CA GLN A 151 -1.16 24.42 -14.31
C GLN A 151 -0.14 23.68 -13.44
N PRO A 152 0.95 24.33 -12.98
CA PRO A 152 1.93 23.69 -12.11
C PRO A 152 1.31 23.33 -10.76
N VAL A 153 1.38 22.04 -10.41
CA VAL A 153 0.90 21.49 -9.13
C VAL A 153 2.04 21.11 -8.20
N VAL A 154 3.21 20.78 -8.77
CA VAL A 154 4.46 20.57 -8.04
C VAL A 154 5.55 21.33 -8.78
N THR A 155 6.35 22.10 -8.04
CA THR A 155 7.45 22.87 -8.61
C THR A 155 8.80 22.46 -8.04
N GLY A 156 9.84 22.50 -8.85
CA GLY A 156 11.23 22.28 -8.46
C GLY A 156 11.48 20.90 -7.85
N LEU A 157 10.81 19.85 -8.32
CA LEU A 157 11.06 18.48 -7.87
C LEU A 157 12.39 18.02 -8.43
N THR A 158 13.29 17.51 -7.58
CA THR A 158 14.64 17.04 -7.94
C THR A 158 14.76 15.54 -7.72
N ASN A 159 15.65 14.85 -8.43
CA ASN A 159 15.98 13.44 -8.18
C ASN A 159 16.79 13.30 -6.88
N PRO A 160 16.49 12.33 -5.97
CA PRO A 160 15.45 11.29 -6.02
C PRO A 160 14.20 11.65 -5.19
N ASN A 161 13.79 12.91 -5.12
CA ASN A 161 12.71 13.34 -4.23
C ASN A 161 11.30 13.02 -4.77
N GLN A 162 10.34 13.02 -3.84
CA GLN A 162 8.93 12.77 -4.11
C GLN A 162 8.01 13.90 -3.61
N ARG A 163 6.80 13.98 -4.16
CA ARG A 163 5.70 14.78 -3.62
C ARG A 163 4.39 14.00 -3.68
N ALA A 164 3.59 14.11 -2.63
CA ALA A 164 2.26 13.52 -2.56
C ALA A 164 1.21 14.64 -2.65
N LEU A 165 0.12 14.36 -3.34
CA LEU A 165 -1.04 15.22 -3.51
C LEU A 165 -2.29 14.38 -3.28
N GLU A 166 -3.27 14.91 -2.56
CA GLU A 166 -4.62 14.36 -2.53
C GLU A 166 -5.47 15.19 -3.49
N VAL A 167 -6.11 14.52 -4.44
CA VAL A 167 -6.84 15.14 -5.54
C VAL A 167 -8.20 14.49 -5.71
N PRO A 168 -9.21 15.21 -6.22
CA PRO A 168 -10.50 14.61 -6.55
C PRO A 168 -10.31 13.41 -7.50
N SER A 169 -11.05 12.33 -7.22
CA SER A 169 -11.03 11.15 -8.09
C SER A 169 -11.51 11.48 -9.51
N GLY A 170 -10.90 10.84 -10.50
CA GLY A 170 -11.19 11.06 -11.92
C GLY A 170 -9.95 10.99 -12.81
N THR A 171 -10.13 11.35 -14.07
CA THR A 171 -9.02 11.40 -15.04
C THR A 171 -8.36 12.77 -15.01
N VAL A 172 -7.05 12.79 -14.77
CA VAL A 172 -6.22 14.00 -14.81
C VAL A 172 -5.23 13.88 -15.97
N SER A 173 -5.18 14.89 -16.83
CA SER A 173 -4.11 15.02 -17.83
C SER A 173 -2.96 15.79 -17.22
N ALA A 174 -1.79 15.16 -17.16
CA ALA A 174 -0.59 15.73 -16.54
C ALA A 174 0.59 15.71 -17.49
N ASP A 175 1.45 16.72 -17.40
CA ASP A 175 2.73 16.78 -18.10
C ASP A 175 3.84 17.22 -17.13
N VAL A 176 5.09 17.09 -17.57
CA VAL A 176 6.26 17.48 -16.80
C VAL A 176 7.09 18.41 -17.65
N THR A 177 7.48 19.56 -17.08
CA THR A 177 8.37 20.54 -17.72
C THR A 177 9.69 20.66 -16.97
N LEU A 178 10.72 21.22 -17.62
CA LEU A 178 11.91 21.66 -16.89
C LEU A 178 11.52 22.80 -15.93
N ALA A 179 12.05 22.75 -14.71
CA ALA A 179 11.64 23.67 -13.66
C ALA A 179 11.82 25.15 -14.06
N GLY A 180 10.77 25.94 -13.85
CA GLY A 180 10.75 27.36 -14.21
C GLY A 180 10.68 27.66 -15.70
N THR A 181 10.36 26.68 -16.54
CA THR A 181 10.19 26.84 -18.00
C THR A 181 8.91 26.17 -18.51
N ASP A 182 8.55 26.47 -19.75
CA ASP A 182 7.43 25.83 -20.46
C ASP A 182 7.87 24.62 -21.31
N GLN A 183 9.15 24.22 -21.24
CA GLN A 183 9.66 23.11 -22.03
C GLN A 183 9.16 21.77 -21.46
N VAL A 184 8.21 21.16 -22.15
CA VAL A 184 7.68 19.82 -21.81
C VAL A 184 8.72 18.75 -22.13
N VAL A 185 8.99 17.89 -21.15
CA VAL A 185 9.95 16.77 -21.25
C VAL A 185 9.28 15.40 -21.11
N LEU A 186 8.14 15.31 -20.43
CA LEU A 186 7.32 14.10 -20.35
C LEU A 186 5.84 14.45 -20.46
N GLY A 187 5.09 13.60 -21.16
CA GLY A 187 3.64 13.73 -21.31
C GLY A 187 3.20 14.53 -22.56
N PRO A 188 1.89 14.83 -22.66
CA PRO A 188 0.86 14.62 -21.64
C PRO A 188 0.55 13.13 -21.41
N ALA A 189 0.35 12.76 -20.15
CA ALA A 189 -0.11 11.43 -19.72
C ALA A 189 -1.47 11.57 -19.03
N ASN A 190 -2.41 10.69 -19.39
CA ASN A 190 -3.72 10.64 -18.75
C ASN A 190 -3.67 9.65 -17.59
N LEU A 191 -3.80 10.17 -16.36
CA LEU A 191 -3.81 9.39 -15.14
C LEU A 191 -5.26 9.16 -14.70
N ASN A 192 -5.66 7.90 -14.59
CA ASN A 192 -6.96 7.53 -14.03
C ASN A 192 -6.83 7.33 -12.52
N LEU A 193 -7.26 8.31 -11.74
CA LEU A 193 -7.14 8.33 -10.29
C LEU A 193 -8.46 7.91 -9.65
N SER A 194 -8.59 6.62 -9.35
CA SER A 194 -9.80 6.09 -8.71
C SER A 194 -9.85 6.48 -7.24
N GLU A 195 -11.06 6.69 -6.71
CA GLU A 195 -11.28 6.98 -5.29
C GLU A 195 -10.65 5.92 -4.39
N GLY A 196 -10.08 6.34 -3.25
CA GLY A 196 -9.53 5.42 -2.27
C GLY A 196 -8.31 4.63 -2.78
N THR A 197 -7.57 5.23 -3.71
CA THR A 197 -6.31 4.67 -4.24
C THR A 197 -5.14 5.62 -4.06
N ALA A 198 -3.94 5.07 -4.00
CA ALA A 198 -2.68 5.80 -4.10
C ALA A 198 -1.96 5.37 -5.38
N THR A 199 -1.80 6.28 -6.33
CA THR A 199 -1.05 6.07 -7.58
C THR A 199 0.34 6.67 -7.44
N PHE A 200 1.36 5.83 -7.60
CA PHE A 200 2.75 6.23 -7.58
C PHE A 200 3.25 6.32 -9.03
N VAL A 201 3.75 7.50 -9.41
CA VAL A 201 4.27 7.78 -10.76
C VAL A 201 5.73 8.15 -10.65
N HIS A 202 6.57 7.46 -11.40
CA HIS A 202 8.02 7.61 -11.44
C HIS A 202 8.45 8.12 -12.80
N ALA A 203 9.14 9.25 -12.83
CA ALA A 203 9.92 9.66 -14.00
C ALA A 203 11.25 8.91 -13.97
N ILE A 204 11.56 8.17 -15.04
CA ILE A 204 12.75 7.32 -15.17
C ILE A 204 13.53 7.64 -16.45
N GLY A 205 14.72 7.07 -16.59
CA GLY A 205 15.61 7.27 -17.73
C GLY A 205 16.48 8.52 -17.62
N SER A 206 16.93 9.02 -18.76
CA SER A 206 17.90 10.11 -18.90
C SER A 206 17.42 11.17 -19.87
N ALA A 207 17.50 12.43 -19.45
CA ALA A 207 17.19 13.58 -20.29
C ALA A 207 18.27 13.80 -21.37
N SER A 208 19.54 13.52 -21.06
CA SER A 208 20.64 13.71 -22.01
C SER A 208 20.64 12.64 -23.11
N GLU A 209 20.17 11.44 -22.80
CA GLU A 209 20.05 10.33 -23.76
C GLU A 209 18.70 10.30 -24.49
N GLY A 210 17.73 11.11 -24.06
CA GLY A 210 16.42 11.20 -24.70
C GLY A 210 15.52 9.98 -24.50
N ASN A 211 15.74 9.19 -23.45
CA ASN A 211 15.01 7.96 -23.12
C ASN A 211 14.13 8.11 -21.85
N LEU A 212 13.71 9.34 -21.53
CA LEU A 212 12.79 9.60 -20.42
C LEU A 212 11.47 8.86 -20.62
N SER A 213 10.99 8.23 -19.55
CA SER A 213 9.71 7.52 -19.54
C SER A 213 9.00 7.65 -18.20
N LEU A 214 7.72 7.30 -18.17
CA LEU A 214 6.89 7.24 -16.98
C LEU A 214 6.55 5.79 -16.66
N VAL A 215 6.74 5.42 -15.41
CA VAL A 215 6.29 4.14 -14.86
C VAL A 215 5.36 4.43 -13.70
N SER A 216 4.26 3.69 -13.60
CA SER A 216 3.31 3.90 -12.51
C SER A 216 2.69 2.60 -12.04
N PHE A 217 2.32 2.58 -10.76
CA PHE A 217 1.48 1.54 -10.20
C PHE A 217 0.52 2.14 -9.17
N THR A 218 -0.54 1.41 -8.84
CA THR A 218 -1.59 1.87 -7.94
C THR A 218 -1.80 0.89 -6.81
N ILE A 219 -1.92 1.42 -5.60
CA ILE A 219 -2.37 0.69 -4.40
C ILE A 219 -3.82 1.09 -4.13
N SER A 220 -4.71 0.11 -4.03
CA SER A 220 -6.14 0.32 -3.80
C SER A 220 -6.55 -0.03 -2.36
N GLY A 221 -7.81 0.21 -2.02
CA GLY A 221 -8.37 -0.16 -0.71
C GLY A 221 -8.07 0.85 0.40
N LEU A 222 -7.69 2.08 0.06
CA LEU A 222 -7.34 3.14 0.99
C LEU A 222 -8.53 4.07 1.27
N HIS A 223 -9.76 3.54 1.26
CA HIS A 223 -10.95 4.35 1.45
C HIS A 223 -11.10 4.77 2.91
N SER A 224 -11.46 6.04 3.15
CA SER A 224 -11.94 6.48 4.46
C SER A 224 -13.42 6.19 4.65
N ALA A 225 -13.88 6.19 5.90
CA ALA A 225 -15.31 6.12 6.19
C ALA A 225 -16.05 7.33 5.57
N PRO A 226 -17.31 7.16 5.12
CA PRO A 226 -18.11 8.28 4.61
C PRO A 226 -18.26 9.39 5.66
N SER A 227 -18.21 10.66 5.25
CA SER A 227 -18.38 11.82 6.14
C SER A 227 -19.82 12.02 6.64
N GLY A 228 -20.76 11.20 6.17
CA GLY A 228 -22.14 11.16 6.60
C GLY A 228 -23.08 10.91 5.42
N VAL A 229 -24.25 10.34 5.70
CA VAL A 229 -25.39 10.38 4.76
C VAL A 229 -26.32 11.51 5.22
N PRO A 230 -26.73 12.44 4.34
CA PRO A 230 -27.77 13.40 4.68
C PRO A 230 -29.09 12.65 4.91
N ALA A 231 -29.31 12.19 6.14
CA ALA A 231 -30.63 11.81 6.60
C ALA A 231 -31.40 13.12 6.72
N GLY A 232 -32.16 13.47 5.69
CA GLY A 232 -32.96 14.69 5.69
C GLY A 232 -33.70 14.84 7.02
N SER A 233 -33.71 16.05 7.59
CA SER A 233 -34.41 16.35 8.83
C SER A 233 -35.93 16.31 8.59
N GLY A 234 -36.47 15.11 8.43
CA GLY A 234 -37.90 14.88 8.47
C GLY A 234 -38.36 15.28 9.86
N THR A 235 -39.27 16.23 9.96
CA THR A 235 -40.03 16.43 11.18
C THR A 235 -40.66 15.08 11.53
N PRO A 236 -40.52 14.56 12.76
CA PRO A 236 -41.28 13.38 13.15
C PRO A 236 -42.74 13.75 12.90
N ALA A 237 -43.45 12.93 12.12
CA ALA A 237 -44.87 13.12 11.90
C ALA A 237 -45.51 13.21 13.29
N SER A 238 -45.93 14.42 13.67
CA SER A 238 -46.63 14.68 14.91
C SER A 238 -47.81 13.73 14.93
N GLY A 239 -47.85 12.84 15.93
CA GLY A 239 -48.85 11.80 16.02
C GLY A 239 -50.25 12.36 15.82
N ALA A 240 -50.86 12.05 14.68
CA ALA A 240 -52.31 12.13 14.53
C ALA A 240 -52.90 10.89 15.23
N PRO A 241 -53.95 11.05 16.06
CA PRO A 241 -54.38 10.06 17.02
C PRO A 241 -55.18 8.94 16.34
N TRP A 242 -54.50 7.91 15.83
CA TRP A 242 -55.16 6.65 15.45
C TRP A 242 -55.53 5.79 16.68
N ALA A 243 -55.28 6.30 17.89
CA ALA A 243 -55.84 5.79 19.15
C ALA A 243 -57.39 5.86 19.25
N ALA A 244 -58.08 6.19 18.16
CA ALA A 244 -59.54 6.15 18.07
C ALA A 244 -60.11 4.98 17.23
N LEU A 245 -59.30 4.07 16.65
CA LEU A 245 -59.83 2.96 15.83
C LEU A 245 -59.20 1.57 16.10
N GLY A 246 -58.63 1.34 17.28
CA GLY A 246 -57.98 0.05 17.63
C GLY A 246 -58.45 -0.61 18.93
N ALA A 247 -59.56 -0.16 19.54
CA ALA A 247 -60.10 -0.71 20.78
C ALA A 247 -61.23 -1.76 20.57
N VAL A 248 -61.19 -2.52 19.48
CA VAL A 248 -62.06 -3.69 19.27
C VAL A 248 -61.21 -4.83 18.73
N GLY A 249 -60.69 -5.68 19.60
CA GLY A 249 -59.95 -6.87 19.13
C GLY A 249 -59.06 -7.59 20.13
N LEU A 250 -59.31 -7.52 21.44
CA LEU A 250 -58.64 -8.41 22.39
C LEU A 250 -59.45 -8.54 23.68
N LEU A 251 -60.47 -9.40 23.64
CA LEU A 251 -61.25 -10.03 24.73
C LEU A 251 -62.41 -10.72 23.97
N VAL A 252 -62.33 -11.99 23.61
CA VAL A 252 -62.78 -13.11 24.46
C VAL A 252 -62.34 -14.41 23.76
N LEU A 253 -61.35 -15.09 24.31
CA LEU A 253 -61.14 -16.53 24.12
C LEU A 253 -60.91 -17.16 25.50
N ALA A 254 -61.95 -17.10 26.33
CA ALA A 254 -62.10 -17.97 27.50
C ALA A 254 -63.52 -17.80 28.06
N GLY A 255 -64.32 -18.87 28.05
CA GLY A 255 -65.38 -19.07 29.04
C GLY A 255 -66.81 -19.26 28.50
N GLY A 256 -67.32 -20.49 28.64
CA GLY A 256 -68.75 -20.80 28.85
C GLY A 256 -69.60 -20.90 27.59
N ALA A 257 -69.94 -22.06 27.03
CA ALA A 257 -70.76 -23.11 27.63
C ALA A 257 -71.95 -22.56 28.42
N MET A 258 -73.12 -22.40 27.78
CA MET A 258 -74.41 -22.90 28.29
C MET A 258 -75.51 -22.65 27.25
N ALA A 259 -76.35 -23.67 27.05
CA ALA A 259 -77.79 -23.65 26.73
C ALA A 259 -78.36 -22.39 26.03
N GLY A 260 -78.97 -22.48 24.86
CA GLY A 260 -79.86 -23.54 24.42
C GLY A 260 -81.23 -22.94 24.10
N ARG A 261 -81.94 -23.63 23.21
CA ARG A 261 -83.41 -23.62 23.09
C ARG A 261 -84.04 -22.28 22.68
N LEU A 262 -84.48 -22.21 21.43
CA LEU A 262 -85.88 -22.40 20.99
C LEU A 262 -85.97 -21.97 19.50
N ARG A 263 -86.37 -22.88 18.59
CA ARG A 263 -87.73 -22.98 18.04
C ARG A 263 -88.23 -21.61 17.52
N ARG A 264 -88.61 -21.40 16.26
CA ARG A 264 -89.40 -22.26 15.36
C ARG A 264 -89.34 -21.71 13.93
N SER A 265 -89.25 -22.65 13.00
CA SER A 265 -89.78 -22.78 11.63
C SER A 265 -90.26 -21.57 10.78
N PRO A 266 -90.04 -21.63 9.45
CA PRO A 266 -90.62 -20.73 8.46
C PRO A 266 -91.98 -21.24 7.94
N ARG A 267 -92.89 -20.30 7.66
CA ARG A 267 -93.79 -20.20 6.48
C ARG A 267 -94.79 -19.08 6.69
#